data_AF-A0A9D8ASD1-F1
#
_entry.id   AF-A0A9D8ASD1-F1
#
_cell.length_a   1.000
_cell.length_b   1.000
_cell.length_c   1.000
_cell.angle_alpha   90.00
_cell.angle_beta   90.00
_cell.angle_gamma   90.00
#
_symmetry.space_group_name_H-M   'P 1'
#
loop_
_entity.id
_entity.type
_entity.pdbx_description
1 polymer ?
#
loop_
_entity_poly.entity_id
_entity_poly.type
_entity_poly.pdbx_seq_one_letter_code
_entity_poly.pdbx_strand_id
1 'polypeptide(L)'
;MDWQAMGARLAPILTLVFGLGVVGCIYGIYRMRRRARTHLFSYVREQSIRRAKQLGFVTAALVVLVGVSGALWGVSIRRPDLLPTPIPTSTPTLIPSPTPRTPTPTPTPTETPTVTPTPTETPIPPDTELPFVLRTPFPAQAATPGPNAGLVELVLAAGEKDDQPVNPGTSFPKGTEQVYAFFTFDGMARNVPWSHIWYGQVEGEMVELWSRVELWPYDDPRGYGWRFFNCRQGRYELRIYVDRRLQKTVPFTVE
;
A
#
# COMPACT_ATOMS: atom_id res chain seq x y z
N MET A 1 50.10 6.19 -7.73
CA MET A 1 48.84 6.95 -7.79
C MET A 1 48.58 7.50 -6.40
N ASP A 2 48.79 8.81 -6.22
CA ASP A 2 48.70 9.45 -4.91
C ASP A 2 47.24 9.60 -4.47
N TRP A 3 46.74 8.56 -3.78
CA TRP A 3 45.39 8.54 -3.20
C TRP A 3 45.11 9.76 -2.29
N GLN A 4 46.16 10.35 -1.71
CA GLN A 4 46.08 11.56 -0.87
C GLN A 4 45.83 12.84 -1.68
N ALA A 5 46.53 13.03 -2.80
CA ALA A 5 46.30 14.16 -3.70
C ALA A 5 44.90 14.08 -4.34
N MET A 6 44.41 12.86 -4.54
CA MET A 6 43.07 12.62 -5.05
C MET A 6 41.98 12.91 -3.99
N GLY A 7 42.19 12.50 -2.73
CA GLY A 7 41.26 12.80 -1.62
C GLY A 7 41.07 14.30 -1.36
N ALA A 8 42.15 15.07 -1.36
CA ALA A 8 42.10 16.52 -1.13
C ALA A 8 41.37 17.29 -2.25
N ARG A 9 41.47 16.81 -3.50
CA ARG A 9 40.81 17.41 -4.67
C ARG A 9 39.33 17.03 -4.77
N LEU A 10 38.95 15.85 -4.30
CA LEU A 10 37.57 15.34 -4.36
C LEU A 10 36.70 15.82 -3.20
N ALA A 11 37.28 16.13 -2.04
CA ALA A 11 36.55 16.59 -0.85
C ALA A 11 35.61 17.81 -1.12
N PRO A 12 36.03 18.92 -1.76
CA PRO A 12 35.12 20.04 -2.03
C PRO A 12 33.98 19.66 -2.98
N ILE A 13 34.25 18.81 -3.97
CA ILE A 13 33.23 18.33 -4.92
C ILE A 13 32.19 17.48 -4.19
N LEU A 14 32.62 16.59 -3.30
CA LEU A 14 31.73 15.76 -2.49
C LEU A 14 30.85 16.59 -1.55
N THR A 15 31.39 17.62 -0.89
CA THR A 15 30.59 18.51 -0.03
C THR A 15 29.49 19.25 -0.82
N LEU A 16 29.79 19.69 -2.04
CA LEU A 16 28.83 20.38 -2.90
C LEU A 16 27.72 19.43 -3.38
N VAL A 17 28.08 18.21 -3.81
CA VAL A 17 27.12 17.19 -4.24
C VAL A 17 26.19 16.78 -3.11
N PHE A 18 26.72 16.51 -1.92
CA PHE A 18 25.90 16.17 -0.76
C PHE A 18 25.02 17.36 -0.31
N GLY A 19 25.55 18.59 -0.38
CA GLY A 19 24.79 19.81 -0.08
C GLY A 19 23.58 20.00 -1.02
N LEU A 20 23.76 19.80 -2.32
CA LEU A 20 22.65 19.82 -3.29
C LEU A 20 21.63 18.71 -3.02
N GLY A 21 22.10 17.52 -2.63
CA GLY A 21 21.24 16.42 -2.19
C GLY A 21 20.34 16.80 -1.01
N VAL A 22 20.91 17.46 0.01
CA VAL A 22 20.15 17.96 1.18
C VAL A 22 19.08 18.97 0.75
N VAL A 23 19.42 19.93 -0.11
CA VAL A 23 18.44 20.92 -0.62
C VAL A 23 17.31 20.25 -1.38
N GLY A 24 17.62 19.25 -2.23
CA GLY A 24 16.62 18.46 -2.95
C GLY A 24 15.69 17.69 -2.01
N CYS A 25 16.22 17.07 -0.96
CA CYS A 25 15.42 16.38 0.06
C CYS A 25 14.53 17.34 0.85
N ILE A 26 15.04 18.51 1.27
CA ILE A 26 14.28 19.55 1.97
C ILE A 26 13.15 20.07 1.08
N TYR A 27 13.43 20.34 -0.19
CA TYR A 27 12.42 20.75 -1.17
C TYR A 27 11.35 19.67 -1.38
N GLY A 28 11.76 18.40 -1.45
CA GLY A 28 10.84 17.25 -1.52
C GLY A 28 9.91 17.16 -0.29
N ILE A 29 10.47 17.31 0.92
CA ILE A 29 9.70 17.33 2.18
C ILE A 29 8.76 18.54 2.21
N TYR A 30 9.22 19.71 1.78
CA TYR A 30 8.40 20.92 1.71
C TYR A 30 7.24 20.77 0.72
N ARG A 31 7.50 20.25 -0.49
CA ARG A 31 6.47 19.95 -1.50
C ARG A 31 5.44 18.96 -0.97
N MET A 32 5.89 17.91 -0.28
CA MET A 32 5.02 16.90 0.31
C MET A 32 4.18 17.46 1.46
N ARG A 33 4.77 18.30 2.33
CA ARG A 33 4.03 19.01 3.41
C ARG A 33 3.04 20.03 2.87
N ARG A 34 3.37 20.73 1.78
CA ARG A 34 2.47 21.68 1.13
C ARG A 34 1.27 20.96 0.50
N ARG A 35 1.47 19.77 -0.06
CA ARG A 35 0.38 18.87 -0.50
C ARG A 35 -0.48 18.37 0.66
N ALA A 36 0.12 18.12 1.84
CA ALA A 36 -0.57 17.58 3.00
C ALA A 36 -1.50 18.54 3.76
N ARG A 37 -1.51 19.85 3.47
CA ARG A 37 -2.23 20.87 4.26
C ARG A 37 -3.72 21.06 3.89
N THR A 38 -4.24 20.34 2.90
CA THR A 38 -5.63 20.51 2.39
C THR A 38 -6.50 19.25 2.46
N HIS A 39 -6.10 18.20 3.18
CA HIS A 39 -6.85 16.93 3.17
C HIS A 39 -8.03 16.93 4.16
N LEU A 40 -9.23 16.72 3.61
CA LEU A 40 -10.45 16.35 4.34
C LEU A 40 -10.37 14.94 4.97
N PHE A 41 -9.38 14.13 4.57
CA PHE A 41 -9.21 12.75 5.02
C PHE A 41 -7.92 12.58 5.84
N SER A 42 -8.09 12.24 7.12
CA SER A 42 -7.05 12.27 8.16
C SER A 42 -5.95 11.20 8.01
N TYR A 43 -6.13 10.20 7.14
CA TYR A 43 -5.26 9.02 7.06
C TYR A 43 -4.01 9.19 6.17
N VAL A 44 -3.95 10.20 5.29
CA VAL A 44 -2.77 10.49 4.44
C VAL A 44 -1.52 10.90 5.26
N ARG A 45 -1.69 11.13 6.57
CA ARG A 45 -0.60 11.45 7.48
C ARG A 45 0.34 10.26 7.72
N GLU A 46 -0.12 9.01 7.74
CA GLU A 46 0.72 7.89 8.19
C GLU A 46 1.70 7.36 7.13
N GLN A 47 1.29 7.26 5.88
CA GLN A 47 2.18 6.80 4.81
C GLN A 47 3.20 7.87 4.38
N SER A 48 2.80 9.14 4.39
CA SER A 48 3.73 10.26 4.23
C SER A 48 4.70 10.36 5.41
N ILE A 49 4.32 9.96 6.63
CA ILE A 49 5.26 9.86 7.76
C ILE A 49 6.31 8.77 7.54
N ARG A 50 6.00 7.60 6.96
CA ARG A 50 7.04 6.57 6.71
C ARG A 50 8.03 7.01 5.64
N ARG A 51 7.55 7.53 4.50
CA ARG A 51 8.42 8.09 3.46
C ARG A 51 9.13 9.37 3.92
N ALA A 52 8.49 10.23 4.72
CA ALA A 52 9.14 11.41 5.31
C ALA A 52 10.12 11.05 6.44
N LYS A 53 9.92 9.95 7.17
CA LYS A 53 10.90 9.40 8.11
C LYS A 53 12.11 8.85 7.35
N GLN A 54 11.90 8.12 6.25
CA GLN A 54 12.98 7.66 5.39
C GLN A 54 13.73 8.83 4.72
N LEU A 55 13.03 9.79 4.13
CA LEU A 55 13.62 11.03 3.59
C LEU A 55 14.29 11.85 4.68
N GLY A 56 13.71 11.95 5.88
CA GLY A 56 14.30 12.64 7.02
C GLY A 56 15.59 11.98 7.50
N PHE A 57 15.61 10.64 7.57
CA PHE A 57 16.80 9.86 7.90
C PHE A 57 17.90 10.01 6.83
N VAL A 58 17.53 9.95 5.55
CA VAL A 58 18.45 10.21 4.42
C VAL A 58 19.01 11.63 4.50
N THR A 59 18.18 12.62 4.79
CA THR A 59 18.62 14.02 4.93
C THR A 59 19.60 14.16 6.11
N ALA A 60 19.30 13.54 7.25
CA ALA A 60 20.20 13.54 8.41
C ALA A 60 21.54 12.84 8.10
N ALA A 61 21.51 11.70 7.41
CA ALA A 61 22.71 10.99 6.98
C ALA A 61 23.56 11.85 6.01
N LEU A 62 22.94 12.53 5.05
CA LEU A 62 23.63 13.46 4.15
C LEU A 62 24.26 14.64 4.90
N VAL A 63 23.58 15.20 5.90
CA VAL A 63 24.16 16.27 6.74
C VAL A 63 25.39 15.78 7.51
N VAL A 64 25.33 14.57 8.07
CA VAL A 64 26.50 13.95 8.73
C VAL A 64 27.64 13.75 7.74
N LEU A 65 27.36 13.27 6.52
CA LEU A 65 28.38 13.10 5.47
C LEU A 65 29.02 14.43 5.04
N VAL A 66 28.24 15.51 4.92
CA VAL A 66 28.77 16.86 4.67
C VAL A 66 29.71 17.28 5.81
N GLY A 67 29.30 17.07 7.06
CA GLY A 67 30.10 17.39 8.24
C GLY A 67 31.41 16.59 8.32
N VAL A 68 31.35 15.28 8.11
CA VAL A 68 32.54 14.39 8.10
C VAL A 68 33.46 14.75 6.94
N SER A 69 32.92 15.01 5.74
CA SER A 69 33.72 15.41 4.58
C SER A 69 34.42 16.75 4.81
N GLY A 70 33.75 17.74 5.39
CA GLY A 70 34.34 19.01 5.77
C GLY A 70 35.39 18.88 6.88
N ALA A 71 35.16 18.02 7.87
CA ALA A 71 36.11 17.76 8.95
C ALA A 71 37.37 17.05 8.44
N LEU A 72 37.24 16.02 7.58
CA LEU A 72 38.36 15.34 6.94
C LEU A 72 39.19 16.30 6.07
N TRP A 73 38.52 17.19 5.34
CA TRP A 73 39.19 18.24 4.58
C TRP A 73 39.97 19.19 5.52
N GLY A 74 39.36 19.62 6.63
CA GLY A 74 40.01 20.47 7.63
C GLY A 74 41.19 19.81 8.36
N VAL A 75 41.10 18.51 8.66
CA VAL A 75 42.18 17.72 9.29
C VAL A 75 43.33 17.49 8.31
N SER A 76 43.02 17.17 7.04
CA SER A 76 44.01 17.00 5.98
C SER A 76 44.86 18.26 5.77
N ILE A 77 44.33 19.45 6.06
CA ILE A 77 45.05 20.72 5.97
C ILE A 77 45.92 20.96 7.22
N ARG A 78 45.59 20.37 8.37
CA ARG A 78 46.20 20.71 9.67
C ARG A 78 47.16 19.68 10.27
N ARG A 79 47.03 18.37 9.99
CA ARG A 79 47.94 17.34 10.54
C ARG A 79 48.15 16.15 9.57
N PRO A 80 49.37 15.85 9.10
CA PRO A 80 49.63 14.67 8.28
C PRO A 80 49.94 13.38 9.07
N ASP A 81 50.18 13.42 10.39
CA ASP A 81 50.75 12.28 11.13
C ASP A 81 49.81 11.59 12.13
N LEU A 82 48.75 10.90 11.68
CA LEU A 82 48.08 9.88 12.50
C LEU A 82 47.53 8.75 11.64
N LEU A 83 48.37 7.77 11.26
CA LEU A 83 47.91 6.45 10.83
C LEU A 83 48.52 5.36 11.73
N PRO A 84 47.70 4.46 12.32
CA PRO A 84 48.19 3.26 12.98
C PRO A 84 48.64 2.21 11.95
N THR A 85 49.82 1.64 12.19
CA THR A 85 50.44 0.57 11.40
C THR A 85 49.65 -0.74 11.53
N PRO A 86 49.35 -1.46 10.43
CA PRO A 86 48.74 -2.77 10.49
C PRO A 86 49.76 -3.82 10.98
N ILE A 87 49.38 -4.59 12.00
CA ILE A 87 50.13 -5.75 12.49
C ILE A 87 49.68 -6.98 11.67
N PRO A 88 50.57 -7.68 10.96
CA PRO A 88 50.26 -8.99 10.41
C PRO A 88 50.76 -10.08 11.37
N THR A 89 49.90 -11.01 11.84
CA THR A 89 50.42 -12.27 12.39
C THR A 89 49.44 -13.46 12.24
N SER A 90 49.92 -14.41 11.44
CA SER A 90 49.70 -15.86 11.32
C SER A 90 48.30 -16.48 11.23
N THR A 91 48.12 -17.09 10.06
CA THR A 91 47.19 -18.10 9.54
C THR A 91 47.31 -19.50 10.25
N PRO A 92 46.57 -20.54 9.80
CA PRO A 92 45.45 -21.21 10.47
C PRO A 92 45.83 -22.53 11.17
N THR A 93 44.94 -23.10 11.99
CA THR A 93 45.05 -24.49 12.46
C THR A 93 43.86 -25.30 11.96
N LEU A 94 44.12 -26.26 11.09
CA LEU A 94 43.17 -27.28 10.63
C LEU A 94 43.02 -28.36 11.71
N ILE A 95 41.78 -28.75 12.02
CA ILE A 95 41.47 -30.01 12.70
C ILE A 95 40.31 -30.67 11.94
N PRO A 96 40.49 -31.90 11.41
CA PRO A 96 39.39 -32.72 10.94
C PRO A 96 38.84 -33.59 12.09
N SER A 97 37.52 -33.80 12.13
CA SER A 97 36.96 -35.12 12.44
C SER A 97 35.44 -35.15 12.17
N PRO A 98 34.95 -35.97 11.23
CA PRO A 98 33.54 -36.25 11.07
C PRO A 98 33.12 -37.41 11.99
N THR A 99 31.94 -37.31 12.63
CA THR A 99 31.31 -38.45 13.29
C THR A 99 29.88 -38.65 12.75
N PRO A 100 29.44 -39.88 12.45
CA PRO A 100 28.23 -40.13 11.65
C PRO A 100 26.93 -40.04 12.46
N ARG A 101 25.84 -39.69 11.77
CA ARG A 101 24.46 -39.72 12.31
C ARG A 101 23.90 -41.14 12.33
N THR A 102 23.21 -41.45 13.41
CA THR A 102 22.35 -42.63 13.60
C THR A 102 21.00 -42.39 12.92
N PRO A 103 20.43 -43.36 12.16
CA PRO A 103 19.05 -43.27 11.67
C PRO A 103 18.06 -43.64 12.76
N THR A 104 17.00 -42.83 12.89
CA THR A 104 15.86 -43.04 13.77
C THR A 104 14.86 -44.03 13.14
N PRO A 105 14.23 -44.93 13.91
CA PRO A 105 13.22 -45.84 13.37
C PRO A 105 11.87 -45.14 13.16
N THR A 106 11.28 -45.42 12.00
CA THR A 106 9.91 -45.16 11.59
C THR A 106 8.92 -46.13 12.25
N PRO A 107 7.79 -45.66 12.80
CA PRO A 107 6.59 -46.47 12.93
C PRO A 107 5.55 -46.13 11.83
N THR A 108 5.43 -47.09 10.90
CA THR A 108 4.27 -47.82 10.33
C THR A 108 2.83 -47.29 10.60
N PRO A 109 1.88 -47.46 9.64
CA PRO A 109 0.66 -46.67 9.51
C PRO A 109 -0.45 -47.13 10.45
N THR A 110 -1.49 -46.31 10.59
CA THR A 110 -2.75 -46.70 11.25
C THR A 110 -3.93 -46.20 10.43
N GLU A 111 -4.92 -47.09 10.32
CA GLU A 111 -6.03 -47.05 9.40
C GLU A 111 -7.08 -45.97 9.68
N THR A 112 -7.70 -45.56 8.58
CA THR A 112 -9.09 -45.16 8.35
C THR A 112 -10.09 -45.33 9.50
N PRO A 113 -10.96 -44.32 9.70
CA PRO A 113 -12.39 -44.62 9.81
C PRO A 113 -13.20 -44.03 8.65
N THR A 114 -14.10 -44.87 8.13
CA THR A 114 -15.02 -44.63 7.03
C THR A 114 -16.40 -44.23 7.58
N VAL A 115 -17.07 -43.37 6.80
CA VAL A 115 -18.51 -43.02 6.71
C VAL A 115 -19.16 -42.24 7.85
N THR A 116 -19.80 -41.12 7.49
CA THR A 116 -21.25 -40.93 7.65
C THR A 116 -21.73 -39.89 6.61
N PRO A 117 -22.74 -40.17 5.75
CA PRO A 117 -23.35 -39.13 4.92
C PRO A 117 -24.11 -38.15 5.83
N THR A 118 -23.64 -36.91 5.87
CA THR A 118 -24.35 -35.81 6.56
C THR A 118 -25.62 -35.49 5.77
N PRO A 119 -26.77 -35.21 6.43
CA PRO A 119 -28.05 -34.99 5.77
C PRO A 119 -27.96 -33.90 4.71
N THR A 120 -28.51 -34.21 3.54
CA THR A 120 -28.80 -33.28 2.46
C THR A 120 -29.60 -32.11 3.02
N GLU A 121 -28.95 -30.95 3.17
CA GLU A 121 -29.67 -29.70 3.34
C GLU A 121 -30.53 -29.51 2.09
N THR A 122 -31.84 -29.48 2.32
CA THR A 122 -32.81 -29.04 1.32
C THR A 122 -32.44 -27.61 0.95
N PRO A 123 -32.15 -27.27 -0.32
CA PRO A 123 -31.80 -25.90 -0.68
C PRO A 123 -33.02 -25.01 -0.46
N ILE A 124 -33.03 -24.29 0.65
CA ILE A 124 -33.79 -23.06 0.79
C ILE A 124 -33.16 -22.10 -0.23
N PRO A 125 -33.88 -21.56 -1.22
CA PRO A 125 -33.28 -20.68 -2.22
C PRO A 125 -32.80 -19.39 -1.54
N PRO A 126 -31.48 -19.13 -1.40
CA PRO A 126 -30.96 -17.89 -0.81
C PRO A 126 -30.82 -16.78 -1.87
N ASP A 127 -31.43 -16.99 -3.04
CA ASP A 127 -31.07 -16.35 -4.29
C ASP A 127 -31.96 -15.15 -4.63
N THR A 128 -32.50 -14.41 -3.66
CA THR A 128 -33.32 -13.22 -3.99
C THR A 128 -32.71 -11.89 -3.52
N GLU A 129 -31.75 -11.88 -2.59
CA GLU A 129 -31.19 -10.61 -2.06
C GLU A 129 -29.73 -10.33 -2.48
N LEU A 130 -28.98 -11.36 -2.90
CA LEU A 130 -27.61 -11.18 -3.39
C LEU A 130 -27.61 -10.62 -4.83
N PRO A 131 -26.87 -9.53 -5.11
CA PRO A 131 -26.64 -9.04 -6.47
C PRO A 131 -26.11 -10.14 -7.39
N PHE A 132 -26.47 -10.07 -8.67
CA PHE A 132 -26.15 -11.12 -9.65
C PHE A 132 -24.66 -11.47 -9.68
N VAL A 133 -23.80 -10.45 -9.67
CA VAL A 133 -22.35 -10.59 -9.73
C VAL A 133 -21.75 -11.37 -8.55
N LEU A 134 -22.42 -11.37 -7.38
CA LEU A 134 -21.92 -12.01 -6.15
C LEU A 134 -22.35 -13.48 -6.02
N ARG A 135 -23.23 -13.95 -6.92
CA ARG A 135 -23.68 -15.35 -6.96
C ARG A 135 -22.65 -16.25 -7.63
N THR A 136 -21.87 -15.68 -8.55
CA THR A 136 -20.75 -16.39 -9.17
C THR A 136 -19.68 -16.72 -8.12
N PRO A 137 -19.10 -17.94 -8.13
CA PRO A 137 -17.98 -18.26 -7.27
C PRO A 137 -16.80 -17.32 -7.49
N PHE A 138 -16.13 -16.94 -6.40
CA PHE A 138 -14.89 -16.19 -6.50
C PHE A 138 -13.77 -17.04 -7.11
N PRO A 139 -12.78 -16.42 -7.76
CA PRO A 139 -11.63 -17.14 -8.28
C PRO A 139 -10.86 -17.83 -7.15
N ALA A 140 -10.17 -18.93 -7.45
CA ALA A 140 -9.47 -19.74 -6.46
C ALA A 140 -8.38 -18.98 -5.66
N GLN A 141 -7.91 -17.84 -6.15
CA GLN A 141 -6.94 -16.98 -5.47
C GLN A 141 -7.58 -16.08 -4.40
N ALA A 142 -8.91 -16.04 -4.31
CA ALA A 142 -9.62 -15.19 -3.36
C ALA A 142 -9.28 -15.55 -1.92
N ALA A 143 -8.90 -14.54 -1.14
CA ALA A 143 -8.62 -14.67 0.27
C ALA A 143 -9.86 -14.35 1.11
N THR A 144 -10.05 -15.05 2.21
CA THR A 144 -11.12 -14.73 3.17
C THR A 144 -10.81 -13.41 3.88
N PRO A 145 -11.75 -12.45 3.95
CA PRO A 145 -11.55 -11.21 4.69
C PRO A 145 -11.36 -11.48 6.19
N GLY A 146 -10.44 -10.74 6.81
CA GLY A 146 -10.28 -10.73 8.27
C GLY A 146 -11.45 -10.02 8.98
N PRO A 147 -11.55 -10.12 10.32
CA PRO A 147 -12.69 -9.56 11.07
C PRO A 147 -12.85 -8.05 10.94
N ASN A 148 -11.75 -7.33 10.70
CA ASN A 148 -11.74 -5.87 10.56
C ASN A 148 -11.56 -5.41 9.10
N ALA A 149 -11.65 -6.34 8.13
CA ALA A 149 -11.48 -6.03 6.72
C ALA A 149 -12.72 -5.30 6.18
N GLY A 150 -12.55 -4.06 5.74
CA GLY A 150 -13.68 -3.29 5.23
C GLY A 150 -13.33 -1.88 4.76
N LEU A 151 -14.35 -1.21 4.23
CA LEU A 151 -14.28 0.21 3.88
C LEU A 151 -14.67 1.07 5.07
N VAL A 152 -13.85 2.08 5.36
CA VAL A 152 -14.03 2.97 6.52
C VAL A 152 -14.85 4.19 6.10
N GLU A 153 -14.27 5.03 5.26
CA GLU A 153 -14.92 6.22 4.69
C GLU A 153 -15.18 6.02 3.20
N LEU A 154 -16.29 6.57 2.70
CA LEU A 154 -16.68 6.55 1.30
C LEU A 154 -17.32 7.90 0.96
N VAL A 155 -16.76 8.59 -0.03
CA VAL A 155 -17.22 9.91 -0.50
C VAL A 155 -17.31 9.89 -2.02
N LEU A 156 -18.46 10.34 -2.53
CA LEU A 156 -18.65 10.52 -3.97
C LEU A 156 -18.20 11.93 -4.40
N ALA A 157 -17.74 12.06 -5.64
CA ALA A 157 -17.25 13.32 -6.19
C ALA A 157 -17.50 13.42 -7.71
N ALA A 158 -17.66 14.64 -8.21
CA ALA A 158 -17.89 14.93 -9.63
C ALA A 158 -16.62 14.81 -10.50
N GLY A 159 -15.46 14.63 -9.87
CA GLY A 159 -14.19 14.52 -10.57
C GLY A 159 -13.05 14.07 -9.67
N GLU A 160 -11.92 13.81 -10.29
CA GLU A 160 -10.66 13.45 -9.65
C GLU A 160 -9.55 14.40 -10.14
N LYS A 161 -8.72 14.86 -9.20
CA LYS A 161 -7.49 15.60 -9.53
C LYS A 161 -6.42 15.31 -8.49
N ASP A 162 -5.25 14.84 -8.95
CA ASP A 162 -4.12 14.50 -8.08
C ASP A 162 -4.52 13.51 -6.95
N ASP A 163 -5.30 12.48 -7.31
CA ASP A 163 -5.88 11.45 -6.44
C ASP A 163 -6.84 12.01 -5.36
N GLN A 164 -7.45 13.17 -5.62
CA GLN A 164 -8.37 13.82 -4.69
C GLN A 164 -9.74 14.07 -5.31
N PRO A 165 -10.81 14.01 -4.50
CA PRO A 165 -12.15 14.31 -4.96
C PRO A 165 -12.29 15.80 -5.30
N VAL A 166 -12.83 16.06 -6.49
CA VAL A 166 -13.27 17.39 -6.92
C VAL A 166 -14.78 17.48 -6.76
N ASN A 167 -15.25 18.49 -6.04
CA ASN A 167 -16.66 18.70 -5.69
C ASN A 167 -17.30 17.44 -5.04
N PRO A 168 -16.85 17.05 -3.84
CA PRO A 168 -17.43 15.92 -3.12
C PRO A 168 -18.88 16.22 -2.72
N GLY A 169 -19.75 15.22 -2.85
CA GLY A 169 -21.17 15.36 -2.54
C GLY A 169 -21.98 14.17 -3.03
N THR A 170 -23.30 14.23 -2.87
CA THR A 170 -24.26 13.24 -3.37
C THR A 170 -25.27 13.82 -4.36
N SER A 171 -25.15 15.12 -4.67
CA SER A 171 -25.86 15.77 -5.77
C SER A 171 -24.83 16.42 -6.68
N PHE A 172 -24.93 16.15 -7.97
CA PHE A 172 -23.99 16.60 -8.98
C PHE A 172 -24.71 17.41 -10.07
N PRO A 173 -24.08 18.50 -10.54
CA PRO A 173 -24.70 19.37 -11.52
C PRO A 173 -24.83 18.69 -12.88
N LYS A 174 -25.76 19.20 -13.69
CA LYS A 174 -25.96 18.78 -15.08
C LYS A 174 -24.66 18.81 -15.86
N GLY A 175 -24.42 17.75 -16.63
CA GLY A 175 -23.21 17.58 -17.44
C GLY A 175 -22.09 16.81 -16.73
N THR A 176 -22.34 16.29 -15.52
CA THR A 176 -21.43 15.35 -14.86
C THR A 176 -21.51 13.99 -15.56
N GLU A 177 -20.51 13.68 -16.38
CA GLU A 177 -20.44 12.41 -17.13
C GLU A 177 -19.82 11.28 -16.31
N GLN A 178 -19.08 11.60 -15.25
CA GLN A 178 -18.38 10.64 -14.40
C GLN A 178 -18.55 10.99 -12.93
N VAL A 179 -18.93 10.00 -12.12
CA VAL A 179 -18.92 10.11 -10.66
C VAL A 179 -17.86 9.17 -10.10
N TYR A 180 -17.04 9.71 -9.21
CA TYR A 180 -15.95 9.00 -8.55
C TYR A 180 -16.36 8.65 -7.12
N ALA A 181 -16.13 7.41 -6.71
CA ALA A 181 -16.24 6.92 -5.36
C ALA A 181 -14.85 6.79 -4.75
N PHE A 182 -14.49 7.75 -3.90
CA PHE A 182 -13.27 7.73 -3.10
C PHE A 182 -13.53 7.00 -1.79
N PHE A 183 -12.64 6.09 -1.41
CA PHE A 183 -12.79 5.35 -0.17
C PHE A 183 -11.46 5.12 0.53
N THR A 184 -11.54 4.97 1.84
CA THR A 184 -10.46 4.46 2.69
C THR A 184 -10.79 3.05 3.14
N PHE A 185 -9.76 2.26 3.40
CA PHE A 185 -9.91 0.86 3.79
C PHE A 185 -8.97 0.50 4.94
N ASP A 186 -9.41 -0.45 5.76
CA ASP A 186 -8.62 -1.06 6.83
C ASP A 186 -8.82 -2.59 6.82
N GLY A 187 -7.82 -3.33 7.27
CA GLY A 187 -7.81 -4.78 7.37
C GLY A 187 -7.90 -5.54 6.03
N MET A 188 -7.83 -4.86 4.88
CA MET A 188 -8.00 -5.49 3.56
C MET A 188 -6.71 -6.15 3.09
N ALA A 189 -6.65 -7.49 3.17
CA ALA A 189 -5.50 -8.25 2.68
C ALA A 189 -5.54 -8.40 1.15
N ARG A 190 -4.36 -8.66 0.55
CA ARG A 190 -4.24 -9.01 -0.87
C ARG A 190 -5.19 -10.16 -1.22
N ASN A 191 -5.83 -10.05 -2.38
CA ASN A 191 -6.80 -10.99 -2.93
C ASN A 191 -8.11 -11.14 -2.15
N VAL A 192 -8.41 -10.31 -1.16
CA VAL A 192 -9.76 -10.27 -0.61
C VAL A 192 -10.73 -9.84 -1.73
N PRO A 193 -11.78 -10.62 -2.03
CA PRO A 193 -12.74 -10.24 -3.06
C PRO A 193 -13.54 -9.03 -2.56
N TRP A 194 -13.76 -8.06 -3.42
CA TRP A 194 -14.64 -6.94 -3.16
C TRP A 194 -15.36 -6.55 -4.45
N SER A 195 -16.52 -5.93 -4.31
CA SER A 195 -17.36 -5.60 -5.45
C SER A 195 -17.97 -4.22 -5.30
N HIS A 196 -18.04 -3.49 -6.39
CA HIS A 196 -18.76 -2.23 -6.45
C HIS A 196 -19.82 -2.32 -7.55
N ILE A 197 -21.05 -1.99 -7.17
CA ILE A 197 -22.24 -2.22 -7.97
C ILE A 197 -23.01 -0.91 -8.06
N TRP A 198 -23.23 -0.45 -9.28
CA TRP A 198 -23.90 0.81 -9.58
C TRP A 198 -25.31 0.52 -10.07
N TYR A 199 -26.28 1.00 -9.30
CA TYR A 199 -27.69 0.96 -9.63
C TYR A 199 -28.12 2.32 -10.18
N GLY A 200 -29.03 2.31 -11.13
CA GLY A 200 -29.68 3.50 -11.65
C GLY A 200 -31.19 3.33 -11.67
N GLN A 201 -31.91 4.42 -11.45
CA GLN A 201 -33.36 4.39 -11.46
C GLN A 201 -33.88 4.40 -12.90
N VAL A 202 -34.60 3.34 -13.29
CA VAL A 202 -35.27 3.18 -14.59
C VAL A 202 -36.73 2.88 -14.30
N GLU A 203 -37.65 3.69 -14.84
CA GLU A 203 -39.11 3.53 -14.65
C GLU A 203 -39.58 3.48 -13.18
N GLY A 204 -38.80 4.10 -12.27
CA GLY A 204 -39.10 4.12 -10.84
C GLY A 204 -38.39 3.05 -10.03
N GLU A 205 -37.84 2.02 -10.67
CA GLU A 205 -37.12 0.91 -10.02
C GLU A 205 -35.59 1.07 -10.10
N MET A 206 -34.88 0.55 -9.10
CA MET A 206 -33.42 0.54 -9.10
C MET A 206 -32.90 -0.68 -9.84
N VAL A 207 -32.30 -0.46 -11.01
CA VAL A 207 -31.75 -1.50 -11.87
C VAL A 207 -30.23 -1.49 -11.79
N GLU A 208 -29.60 -2.67 -11.69
CA GLU A 208 -28.15 -2.81 -11.77
C GLU A 208 -27.67 -2.40 -13.17
N LEU A 209 -26.93 -1.30 -13.25
CA LEU A 209 -26.39 -0.82 -14.53
C LEU A 209 -25.01 -1.40 -14.82
N TRP A 210 -24.21 -1.56 -13.77
CA TRP A 210 -22.86 -2.08 -13.90
C TRP A 210 -22.35 -2.62 -12.57
N SER A 211 -21.62 -3.73 -12.63
CA SER A 211 -20.97 -4.33 -11.48
C SER A 211 -19.61 -4.89 -11.84
N ARG A 212 -18.74 -4.98 -10.84
CA ARG A 212 -17.47 -5.68 -10.98
C ARG A 212 -17.08 -6.29 -9.65
N VAL A 213 -16.63 -7.54 -9.71
CA VAL A 213 -15.90 -8.23 -8.63
C VAL A 213 -14.42 -8.10 -8.96
N GLU A 214 -13.64 -7.61 -7.99
CA GLU A 214 -12.20 -7.50 -8.10
C GLU A 214 -11.53 -8.18 -6.91
N LEU A 215 -10.30 -8.64 -7.13
CA LEU A 215 -9.42 -9.07 -6.05
C LEU A 215 -8.64 -7.87 -5.55
N TRP A 216 -8.58 -7.72 -4.23
CA TRP A 216 -7.85 -6.60 -3.63
C TRP A 216 -6.38 -6.62 -4.04
N PRO A 217 -5.87 -5.58 -4.72
CA PRO A 217 -4.55 -5.67 -5.36
C PRO A 217 -3.40 -5.31 -4.42
N TYR A 218 -3.69 -4.71 -3.26
CA TYR A 218 -2.70 -4.11 -2.37
C TYR A 218 -2.23 -5.09 -1.29
N ASP A 219 -0.94 -5.03 -0.95
CA ASP A 219 -0.36 -5.74 0.20
C ASP A 219 -0.63 -5.03 1.53
N ASP A 220 -0.68 -3.70 1.49
CA ASP A 220 -0.93 -2.90 2.67
C ASP A 220 -2.40 -3.06 3.11
N PRO A 221 -2.66 -3.42 4.38
CA PRO A 221 -4.02 -3.61 4.88
C PRO A 221 -4.81 -2.30 5.01
N ARG A 222 -4.13 -1.15 4.88
CA ARG A 222 -4.70 0.18 5.04
C ARG A 222 -4.29 1.09 3.90
N GLY A 223 -5.22 1.92 3.45
CA GLY A 223 -4.95 2.88 2.39
C GLY A 223 -6.20 3.60 1.92
N TYR A 224 -6.12 4.14 0.72
CA TYR A 224 -7.23 4.77 0.02
C TYR A 224 -7.20 4.38 -1.46
N GLY A 225 -8.35 4.53 -2.12
CA GLY A 225 -8.48 4.31 -3.54
C GLY A 225 -9.75 4.96 -4.07
N TRP A 226 -9.93 4.88 -5.37
CA TRP A 226 -11.15 5.36 -6.00
C TRP A 226 -11.58 4.44 -7.15
N ARG A 227 -12.89 4.43 -7.40
CA ARG A 227 -13.51 3.84 -8.59
C ARG A 227 -14.42 4.88 -9.21
N PHE A 228 -14.66 4.79 -10.50
CA PHE A 228 -15.56 5.71 -11.18
C PHE A 228 -16.64 4.94 -11.93
N PHE A 229 -17.71 5.65 -12.23
CA PHE A 229 -18.78 5.18 -13.09
C PHE A 229 -19.19 6.29 -14.03
N ASN A 230 -19.39 5.92 -15.30
CA ASN A 230 -19.90 6.85 -16.29
C ASN A 230 -21.42 6.91 -16.13
N CYS A 231 -21.92 8.06 -15.70
CA CYS A 231 -23.33 8.28 -15.41
C CYS A 231 -23.93 9.26 -16.43
N ARG A 232 -25.26 9.29 -16.45
CA ARG A 232 -26.06 10.32 -17.12
C ARG A 232 -26.86 11.06 -16.06
N GLN A 233 -27.69 12.00 -16.50
CA GLN A 233 -28.72 12.59 -15.64
C GLN A 233 -29.64 11.49 -15.09
N GLY A 234 -29.88 11.50 -13.78
CA GLY A 234 -30.71 10.51 -13.11
C GLY A 234 -30.38 10.30 -11.63
N ARG A 235 -31.11 9.38 -11.00
CA ARG A 235 -30.86 8.91 -9.64
C ARG A 235 -30.15 7.57 -9.67
N TYR A 236 -29.17 7.42 -8.79
CA TYR A 236 -28.29 6.27 -8.73
C TYR A 236 -28.04 5.85 -7.29
N GLU A 237 -27.56 4.64 -7.12
CA GLU A 237 -27.10 4.12 -5.83
C GLU A 237 -25.87 3.23 -6.03
N LEU A 238 -24.82 3.54 -5.29
CA LEU A 238 -23.62 2.71 -5.21
C LEU A 238 -23.73 1.76 -4.03
N ARG A 239 -23.60 0.46 -4.28
CA ARG A 239 -23.41 -0.55 -3.23
C ARG A 239 -22.03 -1.15 -3.33
N ILE A 240 -21.32 -1.20 -2.20
CA ILE A 240 -20.01 -1.83 -2.11
C ILE A 240 -20.07 -3.02 -1.17
N TYR A 241 -19.50 -4.13 -1.61
CA TYR A 241 -19.41 -5.37 -0.87
C TYR A 241 -17.95 -5.74 -0.67
N VAL A 242 -17.63 -6.31 0.49
CA VAL A 242 -16.39 -7.06 0.72
C VAL A 242 -16.80 -8.50 0.93
N ASP A 243 -16.23 -9.38 0.14
CA ASP A 243 -16.73 -10.74 -0.04
C ASP A 243 -18.22 -10.72 -0.45
N ARG A 244 -19.13 -11.26 0.36
CA ARG A 244 -20.58 -11.18 0.13
C ARG A 244 -21.29 -10.25 1.11
N ARG A 245 -20.55 -9.49 1.91
CA ARG A 245 -21.09 -8.60 2.95
C ARG A 245 -21.19 -7.17 2.44
N LEU A 246 -22.41 -6.63 2.46
CA LEU A 246 -22.65 -5.22 2.15
C LEU A 246 -21.91 -4.33 3.16
N GLN A 247 -21.04 -3.46 2.66
CA GLN A 247 -20.27 -2.51 3.46
C GLN A 247 -20.92 -1.14 3.49
N LYS A 248 -21.30 -0.62 2.32
CA LYS A 248 -21.84 0.73 2.15
C LYS A 248 -22.89 0.75 1.05
N THR A 249 -23.90 1.57 1.26
CA THR A 249 -24.91 1.96 0.27
C THR A 249 -24.94 3.49 0.23
N VAL A 250 -24.71 4.08 -0.94
CA VAL A 250 -24.66 5.53 -1.11
C VAL A 250 -25.55 5.94 -2.28
N PRO A 251 -26.72 6.55 -2.01
CA PRO A 251 -27.54 7.14 -3.05
C PRO A 251 -26.92 8.46 -3.53
N PHE A 252 -27.04 8.75 -4.82
CA PHE A 252 -26.65 10.02 -5.40
C PHE A 252 -27.51 10.41 -6.61
N THR A 253 -27.50 11.69 -6.95
CA THR A 253 -28.26 12.24 -8.07
C THR A 253 -27.35 13.04 -8.98
N VAL A 254 -27.58 12.94 -10.28
CA VAL A 254 -27.02 13.80 -11.31
C VAL A 254 -28.18 14.56 -11.94
N GLU A 255 -28.16 15.89 -11.80
CA GLU A 255 -29.21 16.80 -12.24
C GLU A 255 -29.32 16.99 -13.75
#